data_AF-A0A1H4Z4L2-F1
#
_entry.id   AF-A0A1H4Z4L2-F1
#
_cell.length_a   1.000
_cell.length_b   1.000
_cell.length_c   1.000
_cell.angle_alpha   90.00
_cell.angle_beta   90.00
_cell.angle_gamma   90.00
#
_symmetry.space_group_name_H-M   'P 1'
#
loop_
_entity.id
_entity.type
_entity.pdbx_description
1 polymer ?
#
loop_
_entity_poly.entity_id
_entity_poly.type
_entity_poly.pdbx_seq_one_letter_code
_entity_poly.pdbx_strand_id
1 'polypeptide(L)'
;MVAALNETLLDESRVPAVVADVQALIDAEVSDKSGASGLALKGGYGAVKKVGPSIVPDAIEGLLPAFVTKLEPYWQSFTASGEAGFSEYLVARSDEVADSLLGVTDERIEGSDRGAVKKVYSSLRPSAKKNVIEALPRLGALVQKHAN
;
A
#
# COMPACT_ATOMS: atom_id res chain seq x y z
N MET A 1 -1.93 14.63 -21.77
CA MET A 1 -2.26 14.78 -20.35
C MET A 1 -2.17 13.38 -19.77
N VAL A 2 -1.31 13.14 -18.79
CA VAL A 2 -1.35 11.85 -18.09
C VAL A 2 -2.59 11.90 -17.21
N ALA A 3 -3.46 10.90 -17.30
CA ALA A 3 -4.65 10.82 -16.47
C ALA A 3 -4.22 10.84 -15.00
N ALA A 4 -4.99 11.54 -14.16
CA ALA A 4 -4.70 11.55 -12.73
C ALA A 4 -4.90 10.13 -12.17
N LEU A 5 -4.14 9.75 -11.13
CA LEU A 5 -4.24 8.40 -10.58
C LEU A 5 -5.64 8.13 -10.04
N ASN A 6 -6.32 9.15 -9.54
CA ASN A 6 -7.72 9.04 -9.11
C ASN A 6 -8.67 8.65 -10.27
N GLU A 7 -8.51 9.22 -11.47
CA GLU A 7 -9.35 8.92 -12.64
C GLU A 7 -9.15 7.49 -13.15
N THR A 8 -8.01 6.89 -12.83
CA THR A 8 -7.64 5.57 -13.33
C THR A 8 -7.83 4.49 -12.26
N LEU A 9 -7.18 4.61 -11.11
CA LEU A 9 -7.19 3.60 -10.05
C LEU A 9 -8.50 3.58 -9.25
N LEU A 10 -9.30 4.65 -9.29
CA LEU A 10 -10.58 4.76 -8.58
C LEU A 10 -11.79 4.75 -9.51
N ASP A 11 -11.59 4.51 -10.82
CA ASP A 11 -12.71 4.28 -11.74
C ASP A 11 -13.49 3.02 -11.30
N GLU A 12 -14.81 3.15 -11.15
CA GLU A 12 -15.68 2.08 -10.64
C GLU A 12 -15.55 0.77 -11.43
N SER A 13 -15.30 0.84 -12.74
CA SER A 13 -15.11 -0.34 -13.58
C SER A 13 -13.76 -1.02 -13.39
N ARG A 14 -12.79 -0.32 -12.79
CA ARG A 14 -11.39 -0.76 -12.62
C ARG A 14 -11.05 -1.12 -11.18
N VAL A 15 -11.72 -0.50 -10.20
CA VAL A 15 -11.50 -0.76 -8.76
C VAL A 15 -11.45 -2.26 -8.42
N PRO A 16 -12.35 -3.14 -8.93
CA PRO A 16 -12.25 -4.57 -8.64
C PRO A 16 -10.93 -5.21 -9.06
N ALA A 17 -10.39 -4.82 -10.23
CA ALA A 17 -9.11 -5.33 -10.73
C ALA A 17 -7.93 -4.74 -9.95
N VAL A 18 -8.00 -3.46 -9.58
CA VAL A 18 -6.99 -2.79 -8.74
C VAL A 18 -6.92 -3.45 -7.37
N VAL A 19 -8.06 -3.68 -6.71
CA VAL A 19 -8.14 -4.34 -5.40
C VAL A 19 -7.55 -5.76 -5.46
N ALA A 20 -7.90 -6.53 -6.50
CA ALA A 20 -7.36 -7.87 -6.69
C ALA A 20 -5.84 -7.89 -6.87
N ASP A 21 -5.29 -6.99 -7.70
CA ASP A 21 -3.84 -6.88 -7.91
C ASP A 21 -3.11 -6.40 -6.64
N VAL A 22 -3.70 -5.47 -5.87
CA VAL A 22 -3.13 -5.02 -4.60
C VAL A 22 -3.13 -6.16 -3.58
N GLN A 23 -4.18 -6.97 -3.53
CA GLN A 23 -4.21 -8.16 -2.69
C GLN A 23 -3.11 -9.15 -3.09
N ALA A 24 -2.95 -9.42 -4.39
CA ALA A 24 -1.90 -10.30 -4.90
C ALA A 24 -0.50 -9.78 -4.55
N LEU A 25 -0.29 -8.45 -4.62
CA LEU A 25 0.94 -7.82 -4.17
C LEU A 25 1.18 -8.09 -2.68
N ILE A 26 0.20 -7.86 -1.82
CA ILE A 26 0.32 -8.09 -0.37
C ILE A 26 0.61 -9.57 -0.08
N ASP A 27 -0.08 -10.49 -0.75
CA ASP A 27 0.15 -11.93 -0.63
C ASP A 27 1.60 -12.29 -0.99
N ALA A 28 2.13 -11.74 -2.09
CA ALA A 28 3.50 -11.98 -2.52
C ALA A 28 4.53 -11.38 -1.56
N GLU A 29 4.33 -10.13 -1.13
CA GLU A 29 5.22 -9.45 -0.16
C GLU A 29 5.29 -10.19 1.16
N VAL A 30 4.16 -10.66 1.70
CA VAL A 30 4.14 -11.46 2.92
C VAL A 30 4.79 -12.82 2.72
N SER A 31 4.55 -13.47 1.57
CA SER A 31 5.13 -14.77 1.22
C SER A 31 6.66 -14.72 1.13
N ASP A 32 7.22 -13.60 0.67
CA ASP A 32 8.67 -13.47 0.47
C ASP A 32 9.43 -13.15 1.78
N LYS A 33 8.74 -12.77 2.86
CA LYS A 33 9.39 -12.49 4.15
C LYS A 33 10.07 -13.72 4.72
N SER A 34 11.32 -13.56 5.14
CA SER A 34 12.15 -14.62 5.71
C SER A 34 12.53 -14.32 7.16
N GLY A 35 13.14 -15.30 7.83
CA GLY A 35 13.54 -15.20 9.24
C GLY A 35 12.37 -15.24 10.23
N ALA A 36 12.69 -15.11 11.52
CA ALA A 36 11.70 -15.23 12.61
C ALA A 36 10.59 -14.16 12.53
N SER A 37 10.93 -12.91 12.23
CA SER A 37 9.95 -11.84 12.03
C SER A 37 9.08 -12.07 10.80
N GLY A 38 9.62 -12.66 9.73
CA GLY A 38 8.85 -13.05 8.55
C GLY A 38 7.84 -14.17 8.84
N LEU A 39 8.20 -15.15 9.66
CA LEU A 39 7.28 -16.20 10.11
C LEU A 39 6.12 -15.62 10.92
N ALA A 40 6.40 -14.67 11.82
CA ALA A 40 5.37 -13.99 12.59
C ALA A 40 4.40 -13.20 11.70
N LEU A 41 4.92 -12.45 10.72
CA LEU A 41 4.11 -11.68 9.77
C LEU A 41 3.23 -12.59 8.90
N LYS A 42 3.79 -13.69 8.37
CA LYS A 42 3.04 -14.72 7.63
C LYS A 42 1.92 -15.34 8.47
N GLY A 43 2.24 -15.69 9.72
CA GLY A 43 1.26 -16.25 10.65
C GLY A 43 0.12 -15.28 10.95
N GLY A 44 0.45 -14.02 11.25
CA GLY A 44 -0.54 -12.97 11.51
C GLY A 44 -1.44 -12.70 10.31
N TYR A 45 -0.85 -12.52 9.12
CA TYR A 45 -1.62 -12.32 7.89
C TYR A 45 -2.50 -13.52 7.54
N GLY A 46 -1.98 -14.75 7.72
CA GLY A 46 -2.77 -15.96 7.55
C GLY A 46 -3.95 -16.06 8.54
N ALA A 47 -3.79 -15.57 9.77
CA ALA A 47 -4.89 -15.48 10.73
C ALA A 47 -5.95 -14.45 10.33
N VAL A 48 -5.54 -13.29 9.80
CA VAL A 48 -6.48 -12.28 9.26
C VAL A 48 -7.32 -12.86 8.14
N LYS A 49 -6.71 -13.57 7.17
CA LYS A 49 -7.44 -14.22 6.07
C LYS A 49 -8.46 -15.28 6.53
N LYS A 50 -8.26 -15.89 7.70
CA LYS A 50 -9.20 -16.88 8.29
C LYS A 50 -10.43 -16.24 8.92
N VAL A 51 -10.40 -14.95 9.24
CA VAL A 51 -11.57 -14.23 9.75
C VAL A 51 -12.67 -14.18 8.70
N GLY A 52 -12.29 -14.01 7.44
CA GLY A 52 -13.22 -14.09 6.31
C GLY A 52 -12.52 -13.73 4.99
N PRO A 53 -13.04 -14.22 3.85
CA PRO A 53 -12.45 -13.97 2.53
C PRO A 53 -12.51 -12.49 2.11
N SER A 54 -13.44 -11.71 2.68
CA SER A 54 -13.61 -10.29 2.35
C SER A 54 -12.71 -9.35 3.17
N ILE A 55 -12.16 -9.79 4.31
CA ILE A 55 -11.47 -8.90 5.27
C ILE A 55 -10.31 -8.12 4.64
N VAL A 56 -9.51 -8.79 3.80
CA VAL A 56 -8.38 -8.15 3.11
C VAL A 56 -8.86 -7.25 1.96
N PRO A 57 -9.67 -7.71 0.99
CA PRO A 57 -10.14 -6.83 -0.09
C PRO A 57 -10.98 -5.66 0.42
N ASP A 58 -11.85 -5.83 1.41
CA ASP A 58 -12.64 -4.74 2.02
C ASP A 58 -11.72 -3.68 2.65
N ALA A 59 -10.63 -4.11 3.30
CA ALA A 59 -9.65 -3.20 3.87
C ALA A 59 -8.85 -2.45 2.80
N ILE A 60 -8.50 -3.12 1.70
CA ILE A 60 -7.83 -2.50 0.55
C ILE A 60 -8.76 -1.46 -0.06
N GLU A 61 -9.99 -1.84 -0.42
CA GLU A 61 -10.99 -0.96 -1.03
C GLU A 61 -11.27 0.27 -0.15
N GLY A 62 -11.43 0.07 1.16
CA GLY A 62 -11.68 1.16 2.11
C GLY A 62 -10.50 2.10 2.36
N LEU A 63 -9.28 1.74 1.97
CA LEU A 63 -8.07 2.59 2.12
C LEU A 63 -7.53 3.11 0.79
N LEU A 64 -7.92 2.49 -0.33
CA LEU A 64 -7.41 2.77 -1.67
C LEU A 64 -7.52 4.27 -2.05
N PRO A 65 -8.65 4.97 -1.84
CA PRO A 65 -8.75 6.39 -2.19
C PRO A 65 -7.72 7.28 -1.49
N ALA A 66 -7.43 7.01 -0.21
CA ALA A 66 -6.47 7.77 0.56
C ALA A 66 -5.03 7.45 0.12
N PHE A 67 -4.73 6.18 -0.18
CA PHE A 67 -3.43 5.81 -0.75
C PHE A 67 -3.18 6.43 -2.12
N VAL A 68 -4.19 6.42 -3.01
CA VAL A 68 -4.10 7.08 -4.32
C VAL A 68 -3.84 8.57 -4.15
N THR A 69 -4.53 9.23 -3.21
CA THR A 69 -4.29 10.64 -2.89
C THR A 69 -2.86 10.91 -2.45
N LYS A 70 -2.25 10.03 -1.63
CA LYS A 70 -0.84 10.17 -1.22
C LYS A 70 0.15 9.86 -2.35
N LEU A 71 -0.23 9.01 -3.32
CA LEU A 71 0.61 8.66 -4.47
C LEU A 71 0.58 9.70 -5.60
N GLU A 72 -0.51 10.47 -5.71
CA GLU A 72 -0.75 11.44 -6.78
C GLU A 72 0.42 12.43 -6.98
N PRO A 73 0.99 13.08 -5.93
CA PRO A 73 2.11 14.01 -6.11
C PRO A 73 3.37 13.35 -6.65
N TYR A 74 3.62 12.09 -6.26
CA TYR A 74 4.75 11.30 -6.78
C TYR A 74 4.55 10.96 -8.24
N TRP A 75 3.34 10.59 -8.64
CA TRP A 75 3.00 10.29 -10.03
C TRP A 75 3.12 11.52 -10.94
N GLN A 76 2.62 12.67 -10.49
CA GLN A 76 2.76 13.93 -11.24
C GLN A 76 4.22 14.33 -11.42
N SER A 77 5.02 14.19 -10.37
CA SER A 77 6.45 14.50 -10.42
C SER A 77 7.22 13.50 -11.31
N PHE A 78 6.89 12.21 -11.22
CA PHE A 78 7.42 11.16 -12.08
C PHE A 78 7.15 11.44 -13.56
N THR A 79 5.89 11.70 -13.91
CA THR A 79 5.49 11.95 -15.32
C THR A 79 6.13 13.21 -15.90
N ALA A 80 6.46 14.20 -15.06
CA ALA A 80 7.21 15.39 -15.46
C ALA A 80 8.74 15.17 -15.52
N SER A 81 9.28 14.17 -14.84
CA SER A 81 10.72 13.93 -14.71
C SER A 81 11.36 13.27 -15.95
N GLY A 82 10.59 12.52 -16.74
CA GLY A 82 11.10 11.70 -17.83
C GLY A 82 11.85 10.43 -17.38
N GLU A 83 11.79 10.07 -16.09
CA GLU A 83 12.28 8.78 -15.59
C GLU A 83 11.53 7.61 -16.27
N ALA A 84 12.20 6.47 -16.48
CA ALA A 84 11.68 5.37 -17.30
C ALA A 84 10.57 4.54 -16.62
N GLY A 85 10.53 4.53 -15.28
CA GLY A 85 9.62 3.69 -14.52
C GLY A 85 9.27 4.28 -13.16
N PHE A 86 8.02 4.10 -12.75
CA PHE A 86 7.51 4.59 -11.48
C PHE A 86 8.08 3.79 -10.31
N SER A 87 8.41 2.51 -10.51
CA SER A 87 9.10 1.68 -9.53
C SER A 87 10.43 2.30 -9.10
N GLU A 88 11.29 2.64 -10.05
CA GLU A 88 12.58 3.27 -9.81
C GLU A 88 12.41 4.64 -9.12
N TYR A 89 11.41 5.41 -9.58
CA TYR A 89 11.07 6.70 -9.02
C TYR A 89 10.71 6.62 -7.52
N LEU A 90 9.87 5.65 -7.14
CA LEU A 90 9.46 5.43 -5.74
C LEU A 90 10.63 4.90 -4.89
N VAL A 91 11.42 3.96 -5.42
CA VAL A 91 12.55 3.37 -4.69
C VAL A 91 13.61 4.43 -4.37
N ALA A 92 13.91 5.33 -5.30
CA ALA A 92 14.83 6.45 -5.08
C ALA A 92 14.37 7.42 -3.97
N ARG A 93 13.08 7.39 -3.62
CA ARG A 93 12.42 8.25 -2.61
C ARG A 93 11.80 7.42 -1.50
N SER A 94 12.34 6.23 -1.25
CA SER A 94 11.67 5.18 -0.48
C SER A 94 11.24 5.58 0.93
N ASP A 95 12.07 6.31 1.68
CA ASP A 95 11.72 6.78 3.01
C ASP A 95 10.50 7.71 3.00
N GLU A 96 10.50 8.69 2.10
CA GLU A 96 9.45 9.69 1.95
C GLU A 96 8.13 9.05 1.51
N VAL A 97 8.19 8.20 0.47
CA VAL A 97 7.03 7.49 -0.05
C VAL A 97 6.44 6.56 1.02
N ALA A 98 7.29 5.82 1.75
CA ALA A 98 6.83 4.93 2.80
C ALA A 98 6.15 5.67 3.95
N ASP A 99 6.69 6.82 4.36
CA ASP A 99 6.06 7.66 5.38
C ASP A 99 4.73 8.27 4.89
N SER A 100 4.67 8.73 3.64
CA SER A 100 3.43 9.22 3.03
C SER A 100 2.33 8.17 2.98
N LEU A 101 2.66 6.93 2.58
CA LEU A 101 1.71 5.82 2.54
C LEU A 101 1.25 5.44 3.95
N LEU A 102 2.18 5.26 4.89
CA LEU A 102 1.82 4.89 6.25
C LEU A 102 1.08 6.01 7.00
N GLY A 103 1.22 7.25 6.55
CA GLY A 103 0.40 8.38 6.99
C GLY A 103 -1.10 8.13 6.85
N VAL A 104 -1.54 7.36 5.84
CA VAL A 104 -2.96 6.96 5.69
C VAL A 104 -3.44 6.14 6.89
N THR A 105 -2.65 5.16 7.31
CA THR A 105 -3.00 4.33 8.46
C THR A 105 -2.77 5.06 9.78
N ASP A 106 -1.80 5.98 9.84
CA ASP A 106 -1.60 6.86 10.99
C ASP A 106 -2.86 7.71 11.23
N GLU A 107 -3.33 8.44 10.21
CA GLU A 107 -4.54 9.28 10.27
C GLU A 107 -5.78 8.47 10.69
N ARG A 108 -5.96 7.26 10.13
CA ARG A 108 -7.09 6.39 10.49
C ARG A 108 -7.04 5.92 11.95
N ILE A 109 -5.85 5.64 12.47
CA ILE A 109 -5.67 5.18 13.84
C ILE A 109 -5.81 6.35 14.82
N GLU A 110 -5.30 7.53 14.48
CA GLU A 110 -5.46 8.76 15.26
C GLU A 110 -6.94 9.11 15.47
N GLY A 111 -7.76 8.97 14.42
CA GLY A 111 -9.21 9.17 14.48
C GLY A 111 -10.00 8.09 15.25
N SER A 112 -9.36 7.03 15.74
CA SER A 112 -10.04 5.95 16.47
C SER A 112 -10.16 6.22 17.98
N ASP A 113 -11.34 6.06 18.56
CA ASP A 113 -11.49 6.11 20.04
C ASP A 113 -10.99 4.86 20.75
N ARG A 114 -10.54 3.84 20.00
CA ARG A 114 -10.10 2.55 20.56
C ARG A 114 -8.64 2.61 21.00
N GLY A 115 -8.41 3.06 22.23
CA GLY A 115 -7.05 3.19 22.79
C GLY A 115 -6.18 1.92 22.71
N ALA A 116 -6.79 0.73 22.84
CA ALA A 116 -6.08 -0.53 22.66
C ALA A 116 -5.57 -0.74 21.22
N VAL A 117 -6.37 -0.37 20.21
CA VAL A 117 -6.00 -0.45 18.80
C VAL A 117 -4.87 0.52 18.49
N LYS A 118 -4.97 1.76 18.99
CA LYS A 118 -3.90 2.77 18.90
C LYS A 118 -2.57 2.23 19.42
N LYS A 119 -2.58 1.66 20.62
CA LYS A 119 -1.36 1.12 21.26
C LYS A 119 -0.72 -0.01 20.46
N VAL A 120 -1.54 -0.95 19.97
CA VAL A 120 -1.05 -2.06 19.12
C VAL A 120 -0.44 -1.51 17.84
N TYR A 121 -1.15 -0.62 17.14
CA TYR A 121 -0.66 -0.02 15.91
C TYR A 121 0.67 0.71 16.11
N SER A 122 0.78 1.60 17.10
CA SER A 122 2.01 2.36 17.37
C SER A 122 3.22 1.45 17.63
N SER A 123 3.02 0.27 18.24
CA SER A 123 4.10 -0.70 18.47
C SER A 123 4.59 -1.38 17.19
N LEU A 124 3.71 -1.54 16.19
CA LEU A 124 4.01 -2.22 14.93
C LEU A 124 4.52 -1.25 13.85
N ARG A 125 4.10 0.02 13.91
CA ARG A 125 4.37 1.06 12.92
C ARG A 125 5.86 1.21 12.51
N PRO A 126 6.85 1.16 13.42
CA PRO A 126 8.26 1.22 13.02
C PRO A 126 8.67 0.07 12.10
N SER A 127 8.20 -1.15 12.41
CA SER A 127 8.48 -2.33 11.59
C SER A 127 7.73 -2.33 10.26
N ALA A 128 6.58 -1.67 10.20
CA ALA A 128 5.79 -1.54 8.98
C ALA A 128 6.51 -0.70 7.91
N LYS A 129 7.26 0.35 8.31
CA LYS A 129 8.04 1.17 7.36
C LYS A 129 8.98 0.35 6.50
N LYS A 130 9.75 -0.53 7.12
CA LYS A 130 10.64 -1.45 6.40
C LYS A 130 9.88 -2.31 5.38
N ASN A 131 8.72 -2.85 5.78
CA ASN A 131 7.91 -3.68 4.87
C ASN A 131 7.36 -2.88 3.68
N VAL A 132 6.94 -1.63 3.90
CA VAL A 132 6.46 -0.76 2.83
C VAL A 132 7.59 -0.41 1.86
N ILE A 133 8.78 -0.05 2.36
CA ILE A 133 9.96 0.22 1.53
C ILE A 133 10.29 -0.98 0.64
N GLU A 134 10.31 -2.18 1.21
CA GLU A 134 10.60 -3.42 0.46
C GLU A 134 9.55 -3.70 -0.62
N ALA A 135 8.30 -3.25 -0.43
CA ALA A 135 7.20 -3.44 -1.38
C ALA A 135 7.14 -2.39 -2.50
N LEU A 136 7.86 -1.27 -2.39
CA LEU A 136 7.80 -0.15 -3.36
C LEU A 136 8.08 -0.57 -4.82
N PRO A 137 9.04 -1.47 -5.12
CA PRO A 137 9.27 -1.90 -6.50
C PRO A 137 8.03 -2.55 -7.14
N ARG A 138 7.31 -3.41 -6.40
CA ARG A 138 6.07 -4.04 -6.89
C ARG A 138 4.91 -3.05 -6.93
N LEU A 139 4.84 -2.17 -5.94
CA LEU A 139 3.80 -1.13 -5.88
C LEU A 139 3.90 -0.18 -7.07
N GLY A 140 5.09 0.31 -7.39
CA GLY A 140 5.30 1.20 -8.54
C GLY A 140 4.88 0.56 -9.85
N ALA A 141 5.23 -0.72 -10.05
CA ALA A 141 4.88 -1.48 -11.25
C ALA A 141 3.36 -1.69 -11.35
N LEU A 142 2.68 -1.98 -10.23
CA LEU A 142 1.23 -2.11 -10.17
C LEU A 142 0.54 -0.79 -10.50
N VAL A 143 0.96 0.31 -9.87
CA VAL A 143 0.37 1.63 -10.12
C VAL A 143 0.56 2.02 -11.58
N GLN A 144 1.77 1.85 -12.13
CA GLN A 144 2.04 2.15 -13.54
C GLN A 144 1.26 1.25 -14.51
N LYS A 145 1.02 -0.03 -14.17
CA LYS A 145 0.15 -0.92 -14.94
C LYS A 145 -1.28 -0.39 -14.99
N HIS A 146 -1.81 0.11 -13.88
CA HIS A 146 -3.18 0.63 -13.80
C HIS A 146 -3.31 2.08 -14.22
N ALA A 147 -2.26 2.88 -14.27
CA ALA A 147 -2.34 4.26 -14.75
C ALA A 147 -2.29 4.39 -16.28
N ASN A 148 -1.84 3.34 -16.98
CA ASN A 148 -1.85 3.23 -18.44
C ASN A 148 -3.07 2.46 -18.96
#